data_AF-A0A0Q9XU35-F1
#
_entry.id   AF-A0A0Q9XU35-F1
#
_cell.length_a   1.000
_cell.length_b   1.000
_cell.length_c   1.000
_cell.angle_alpha   90.00
_cell.angle_beta   90.00
_cell.angle_gamma   90.00
#
_symmetry.space_group_name_H-M   'P 1'
#
loop_
_entity.id
_entity.type
_entity.pdbx_description
1 polymer ?
#
loop_
_entity_poly.entity_id
_entity_poly.type
_entity_poly.pdbx_seq_one_letter_code
_entity_poly.pdbx_strand_id
1 'polypeptide(L)'
;MESEPDSPIASEHELKLCKTAEGTNLTGIFSTLDNEEPSMEGWITHKMQCLPVYNTQYLKMKEHYFRSAKPPRRVKPLNHIVNNYKPVSSNAHNAILKDIGDYNKDPAHKKMWELKEEYRRY
;
A
#
# COMPACT_ATOMS: atom_id res chain seq x y z
N MET A 1 19.35 -32.47 29.80
CA MET A 1 18.03 -32.24 30.43
C MET A 1 17.09 -31.91 29.29
N GLU A 2 16.56 -32.95 28.66
CA GLU A 2 15.61 -32.83 27.55
C GLU A 2 14.30 -32.37 28.18
N SER A 3 13.85 -31.16 27.83
CA SER A 3 12.52 -30.70 28.21
C SER A 3 11.51 -31.56 27.46
N GLU A 4 10.73 -32.34 28.21
CA GLU A 4 9.56 -33.10 27.72
C GLU A 4 8.77 -32.28 26.68
N PRO A 5 8.22 -32.91 25.63
CA PRO A 5 7.33 -32.22 24.71
C PRO A 5 6.15 -31.71 25.53
N ASP A 6 6.01 -30.39 25.64
CA ASP A 6 4.85 -29.73 26.26
C ASP A 6 3.60 -30.36 25.63
N SER A 7 3.00 -31.29 26.36
CA SER A 7 1.84 -32.03 25.91
C SER A 7 0.72 -31.02 25.68
N PRO A 8 -0.07 -31.14 24.60
CA PRO A 8 -1.18 -30.22 24.35
C PRO A 8 -2.30 -30.58 25.32
N ILE A 9 -2.13 -30.25 26.60
CA ILE A 9 -3.24 -30.16 27.52
C ILE A 9 -4.14 -29.07 26.94
N ALA A 10 -5.41 -29.42 26.74
CA ALA A 10 -6.44 -28.46 26.36
C ALA A 10 -6.29 -27.22 27.25
N SER A 11 -5.88 -26.10 26.66
CA SER A 11 -5.64 -24.88 27.40
C SER A 11 -6.94 -24.08 27.48
N GLU A 12 -7.28 -23.62 28.68
CA GLU A 12 -8.44 -22.77 28.87
C GLU A 12 -8.23 -21.44 28.14
N HIS A 13 -9.20 -21.06 27.30
CA HIS A 13 -9.18 -19.78 26.59
C HIS A 13 -10.14 -18.83 27.27
N GLU A 14 -9.62 -17.68 27.70
CA GLU A 14 -10.44 -16.63 28.30
C GLU A 14 -11.39 -16.03 27.24
N LEU A 15 -12.70 -16.06 27.53
CA LEU A 15 -13.71 -15.40 26.72
C LEU A 15 -14.05 -14.04 27.34
N LYS A 16 -13.62 -12.95 26.71
CA LYS A 16 -13.93 -11.60 27.19
C LYS A 16 -15.25 -11.12 26.60
N LEU A 17 -16.15 -10.64 27.47
CA LEU A 17 -17.38 -10.00 27.02
C LEU A 17 -17.05 -8.69 26.30
N CYS A 18 -17.48 -8.57 25.05
CA CYS A 18 -17.36 -7.34 24.30
C CYS A 18 -18.37 -6.34 24.86
N LYS A 19 -17.92 -5.15 25.26
CA LYS A 19 -18.83 -4.08 25.69
C LYS A 19 -19.71 -3.70 24.51
N THR A 20 -20.98 -4.04 24.63
CA THR A 20 -22.06 -3.56 23.80
C THR A 20 -22.25 -2.08 24.13
N ALA A 21 -21.92 -1.17 23.22
CA ALA A 21 -22.13 0.26 23.43
C ALA A 21 -23.60 0.53 23.78
N GLU A 22 -23.87 1.45 24.71
CA GLU A 22 -25.25 1.81 25.06
C GLU A 22 -26.00 2.27 23.79
N GLY A 23 -26.97 1.47 23.34
CA GLY A 23 -27.71 1.68 22.09
C GLY A 23 -27.35 0.78 20.90
N THR A 24 -26.66 -0.35 21.09
CA THR A 24 -26.33 -1.25 19.96
C THR A 24 -27.55 -1.80 19.24
N ASN A 25 -27.47 -1.75 17.90
CA ASN A 25 -28.38 -2.40 16.99
C ASN A 25 -28.48 -3.92 17.28
N LEU A 26 -29.71 -4.41 17.42
CA LEU A 26 -30.02 -5.83 17.51
C LEU A 26 -29.39 -6.57 16.32
N THR A 27 -28.53 -7.56 16.57
CA THR A 27 -27.92 -8.37 15.50
C THR A 27 -28.69 -9.69 15.40
N GLY A 28 -29.36 -9.92 14.27
CA GLY A 28 -30.06 -11.17 13.97
C GLY A 28 -29.16 -12.18 13.25
N ILE A 29 -29.40 -13.46 13.49
CA ILE A 29 -28.75 -14.58 12.80
C ILE A 29 -29.75 -15.19 11.82
N PHE A 30 -29.30 -15.40 10.60
CA PHE A 30 -30.06 -16.08 9.56
C PHE A 30 -29.24 -17.26 9.04
N SER A 31 -29.90 -18.37 8.74
CA SER A 31 -29.29 -19.53 8.09
C SER A 31 -29.88 -19.71 6.70
N THR A 32 -29.08 -20.30 5.81
CA THR A 32 -29.49 -20.66 4.45
C THR A 32 -29.02 -22.09 4.20
N LEU A 33 -29.94 -22.97 3.81
CA LEU A 33 -29.63 -24.30 3.29
C LEU A 33 -29.64 -24.26 1.75
N ASP A 34 -28.89 -25.14 1.10
CA ASP A 34 -28.84 -25.21 -0.36
C ASP A 34 -30.24 -25.50 -0.92
N ASN A 35 -30.79 -24.53 -1.65
CA ASN A 35 -32.11 -24.52 -2.29
C ASN A 35 -33.33 -24.26 -1.37
N GLU A 36 -33.14 -23.72 -0.18
CA GLU A 36 -34.23 -23.26 0.69
C GLU A 36 -34.22 -21.73 0.90
N GLU A 37 -35.36 -21.17 1.31
CA GLU A 37 -35.43 -19.76 1.69
C GLU A 37 -34.68 -19.50 3.01
N PRO A 38 -34.02 -18.34 3.17
CA PRO A 38 -33.32 -17.99 4.39
C PRO A 38 -34.27 -17.97 5.59
N SER A 39 -33.89 -18.62 6.68
CA SER A 39 -34.67 -18.66 7.92
C SER A 39 -34.00 -17.81 9.01
N MET A 40 -34.79 -17.22 9.91
CA MET A 40 -34.29 -16.44 11.04
C MET A 40 -34.09 -17.35 12.26
N GLU A 41 -32.84 -17.53 12.69
CA GLU A 41 -32.47 -18.41 13.79
C GLU A 41 -32.65 -17.73 15.16
N GLY A 42 -32.37 -16.42 15.25
CA GLY A 42 -32.55 -15.68 16.50
C GLY A 42 -31.73 -14.40 16.61
N TRP A 43 -31.66 -13.86 17.82
CA TRP A 43 -30.97 -12.60 18.15
C TRP A 43 -29.72 -12.86 19.00
N ILE A 44 -28.65 -12.10 18.74
CA ILE A 44 -27.44 -12.13 19.55
C ILE A 44 -27.67 -11.35 20.85
N THR A 45 -27.50 -12.03 21.99
CA THR A 45 -27.60 -11.41 23.33
C THR A 45 -26.24 -10.97 23.88
N HIS A 46 -25.20 -11.78 23.65
CA HIS A 46 -23.87 -11.54 24.15
C HIS A 46 -22.84 -11.76 23.04
N LYS A 47 -21.89 -10.85 22.94
CA LYS A 47 -20.73 -11.00 22.05
C LYS A 47 -19.50 -11.22 22.92
N MET A 48 -18.78 -12.29 22.64
CA MET A 48 -17.55 -12.64 23.38
C MET A 48 -16.37 -12.72 22.41
N GLN A 49 -15.18 -12.35 22.89
CA GLN A 49 -13.93 -12.49 22.18
C GLN A 49 -13.09 -13.59 22.84
N CYS A 50 -12.72 -14.61 22.06
CA CYS A 50 -11.76 -15.63 22.47
C CYS A 50 -10.34 -15.09 22.33
N LEU A 51 -9.59 -15.07 23.44
CA LEU A 51 -8.20 -14.63 23.44
C LEU A 51 -7.23 -15.80 23.38
N PRO A 52 -6.10 -15.64 22.67
CA PRO A 52 -5.08 -16.69 22.60
C PRO A 52 -4.36 -16.83 23.94
N VAL A 53 -4.06 -18.07 24.31
CA VAL A 53 -3.19 -18.40 25.45
C VAL A 53 -1.73 -18.10 25.08
N TYR A 54 -1.04 -17.31 25.89
CA TYR A 54 0.34 -16.90 25.64
C TYR A 54 1.31 -18.00 26.06
N ASN A 55 1.59 -18.94 25.16
CA ASN A 55 2.58 -20.00 25.35
C ASN A 55 3.69 -19.95 24.28
N THR A 56 4.76 -20.70 24.50
CA THR A 56 5.92 -20.77 23.59
C THR A 56 5.52 -21.27 22.19
N GLN A 57 4.60 -22.23 22.11
CA GLN A 57 4.07 -22.77 20.85
C GLN A 57 3.31 -21.71 20.03
N TYR A 58 2.41 -20.95 20.67
CA TYR A 58 1.66 -19.85 20.08
C TYR A 58 2.60 -18.76 19.57
N LEU A 59 3.65 -18.43 20.34
CA LEU A 59 4.64 -17.43 19.90
C LEU A 59 5.40 -17.87 18.66
N LYS A 60 5.84 -19.13 18.60
CA LYS A 60 6.49 -19.72 17.41
C LYS A 60 5.55 -19.68 16.19
N MET A 61 4.29 -20.05 16.37
CA MET A 61 3.26 -19.99 15.32
C MET A 61 3.01 -18.55 14.85
N LYS A 62 2.83 -17.62 15.78
CA LYS A 62 2.60 -16.19 15.51
C LYS A 62 3.78 -15.58 14.75
N GLU A 63 5.01 -15.92 15.15
CA GLU A 63 6.22 -15.48 14.44
C GLU A 63 6.25 -16.00 12.99
N HIS A 64 5.94 -17.28 12.77
CA HIS A 64 5.86 -17.86 11.43
C HIS A 64 4.86 -17.10 10.53
N TYR A 65 3.66 -16.80 11.05
CA TYR A 65 2.65 -16.04 10.32
C TYR A 65 3.14 -14.64 9.92
N PHE A 66 3.81 -13.91 10.83
CA PHE A 66 4.36 -12.59 10.51
C PHE A 66 5.48 -12.64 9.49
N ARG A 67 6.27 -13.72 9.44
CA ARG A 67 7.28 -13.91 8.40
C ARG A 67 6.65 -14.08 7.02
N SER A 68 5.55 -14.83 6.91
CA SER A 68 4.82 -15.04 5.65
C SER A 68 3.95 -13.84 5.24
N ALA A 69 3.41 -13.09 6.20
CA ALA A 69 2.51 -11.95 5.96
C ALA A 69 3.24 -10.64 5.60
N LYS A 70 4.53 -10.69 5.24
CA LYS A 70 5.27 -9.48 4.86
C LYS A 70 4.69 -8.90 3.56
N PRO A 71 4.39 -7.60 3.51
CA PRO A 71 3.83 -7.00 2.31
C PRO A 71 4.82 -7.10 1.14
N PRO A 72 4.34 -7.37 -0.09
CA PRO A 72 5.22 -7.58 -1.25
C PRO A 72 6.01 -6.31 -1.63
N ARG A 73 5.48 -5.13 -1.27
CA ARG A 73 6.14 -3.84 -1.49
C ARG A 73 6.50 -3.22 -0.15
N ARG A 74 7.78 -2.91 0.03
CA ARG A 74 8.30 -2.14 1.16
C ARG A 74 9.01 -0.90 0.61
N VAL A 75 8.54 0.27 1.01
CA VAL A 75 9.21 1.54 0.68
C VAL A 75 10.60 1.50 1.33
N LYS A 76 11.65 1.69 0.51
CA LYS A 76 13.00 1.89 1.03
C LYS A 76 13.19 3.40 1.23
N PRO A 77 13.46 3.87 2.46
CA PRO A 77 13.76 5.27 2.67
C PRO A 77 15.05 5.60 1.92
N LEU A 78 15.08 6.78 1.32
CA LEU A 78 16.25 7.27 0.61
C LEU A 78 17.17 7.95 1.64
N ASN A 79 18.42 7.51 1.72
CA ASN A 79 19.36 8.01 2.73
C ASN A 79 19.77 9.48 2.51
N HIS A 80 19.64 10.02 1.30
CA HIS A 80 19.99 11.40 0.95
C HIS A 80 19.15 11.89 -0.24
N ILE A 81 18.94 13.21 -0.34
CA ILE A 81 18.23 13.79 -1.49
C ILE A 81 18.93 13.43 -2.81
N VAL A 82 18.23 12.73 -3.69
CA VAL A 82 18.65 12.53 -5.07
C VAL A 82 18.41 13.85 -5.80
N ASN A 83 19.49 14.52 -6.19
CA ASN A 83 19.40 15.68 -7.05
C ASN A 83 18.88 15.21 -8.41
N ASN A 84 17.59 15.44 -8.65
CA ASN A 84 16.89 15.12 -9.88
C ASN A 84 17.70 15.60 -11.10
N TYR A 85 18.06 14.68 -12.01
CA TYR A 85 18.70 15.05 -13.26
C TYR A 85 17.75 15.96 -14.04
N LYS A 86 18.13 17.23 -14.20
CA LYS A 86 17.42 18.14 -15.12
C LYS A 86 17.77 17.68 -16.53
N PRO A 87 16.82 17.16 -17.33
CA PRO A 87 17.11 16.89 -18.73
C PRO A 87 17.44 18.23 -19.37
N VAL A 88 18.68 18.36 -19.85
CA VAL A 88 19.01 19.45 -20.77
C VAL A 88 18.01 19.31 -21.92
N SER A 89 17.19 20.32 -22.13
CA SER A 89 16.16 20.31 -23.16
C SER A 89 16.81 20.29 -24.55
N SER A 90 17.19 19.09 -24.99
CA SER A 90 17.21 18.74 -26.40
C SER A 90 15.76 18.57 -26.87
N ASN A 91 14.93 19.59 -26.66
CA ASN A 91 13.59 19.63 -27.23
C ASN A 91 13.76 19.80 -28.75
N ALA A 92 12.96 19.09 -29.55
CA ALA A 92 13.05 19.09 -31.03
C ALA A 92 13.10 20.51 -31.61
N HIS A 93 12.43 21.47 -30.95
CA HIS A 93 12.49 22.89 -31.29
C HIS A 93 13.91 23.48 -31.34
N ASN A 94 14.80 23.10 -30.41
CA ASN A 94 16.19 23.54 -30.41
C ASN A 94 17.01 22.89 -31.54
N ALA A 95 16.62 21.70 -32.00
CA ALA A 95 17.24 21.06 -33.16
C ALA A 95 16.80 21.73 -34.47
N ILE A 96 15.50 22.00 -34.60
CA ILE A 96 14.93 22.70 -35.77
C ILE A 96 15.54 24.09 -35.91
N LEU A 97 15.57 24.90 -34.83
CA LEU A 97 16.16 26.25 -34.88
C LEU A 97 17.63 26.26 -35.26
N LYS A 98 18.41 25.22 -34.92
CA LYS A 98 19.80 25.08 -35.37
C LYS A 98 19.93 24.72 -36.85
N ASP A 99 18.91 24.07 -37.41
CA ASP A 99 18.89 23.64 -38.81
C ASP A 99 18.46 24.78 -39.74
N ILE A 100 17.36 25.46 -39.39
CA ILE A 100 16.74 26.49 -40.22
C ILE A 100 17.07 27.94 -39.82
N GLY A 101 17.72 28.14 -38.67
CA GLY A 101 17.96 29.46 -38.09
C GLY A 101 19.43 29.75 -37.80
N ASP A 102 19.79 31.03 -37.89
CA ASP A 102 21.07 31.56 -37.47
C ASP A 102 20.93 32.22 -36.10
N TYR A 103 21.93 31.99 -35.24
CA TYR A 103 21.94 32.52 -33.88
C TYR A 103 22.64 33.87 -33.83
N ASN A 104 21.88 34.92 -33.47
CA ASN A 104 22.40 36.28 -33.39
C ASN A 104 23.19 36.50 -32.08
N LYS A 105 24.48 36.85 -32.22
CA LYS A 105 25.42 37.08 -31.12
C LYS A 105 25.68 38.56 -30.82
N ASP A 106 25.08 39.47 -31.59
CA ASP A 106 25.35 40.90 -31.46
C ASP A 106 24.84 41.45 -30.12
N PRO A 107 25.59 42.32 -29.42
CA PRO A 107 25.28 42.75 -28.06
C PRO A 107 23.92 43.43 -27.91
N ALA A 108 23.47 44.13 -28.96
CA ALA A 108 22.20 44.84 -28.96
C ALA A 108 21.00 43.89 -29.03
N HIS A 109 21.13 42.70 -29.64
CA HIS A 109 20.04 41.76 -29.91
C HIS A 109 20.40 40.32 -29.51
N LYS A 110 21.13 40.17 -28.39
CA LYS A 110 21.66 38.89 -27.91
C LYS A 110 20.56 37.83 -27.73
N LYS A 111 20.85 36.62 -28.22
CA LYS A 111 20.05 35.39 -28.06
C LYS A 111 18.76 35.32 -28.90
N MET A 112 18.69 36.05 -29.99
CA MET A 112 17.61 35.90 -30.97
C MET A 112 18.00 34.91 -32.07
N TRP A 113 17.07 34.04 -32.45
CA TRP A 113 17.19 33.17 -33.62
C TRP A 113 16.48 33.86 -34.79
N GLU A 114 17.18 34.00 -35.90
CA GLU A 114 16.60 34.49 -37.14
C GLU A 114 16.60 33.37 -38.15
N LEU A 115 15.53 33.22 -38.94
CA LEU A 115 15.53 32.24 -40.03
C LEU A 115 16.64 32.58 -41.03
N LYS A 116 17.27 31.56 -41.63
CA LYS A 116 18.21 31.77 -42.73
C LYS A 116 17.49 32.40 -43.92
N GLU A 117 18.20 33.19 -44.70
CA GLU A 117 17.64 33.97 -45.81
C GLU A 117 16.89 33.10 -46.84
N GLU A 118 17.37 31.87 -47.03
CA GLU A 118 16.77 30.84 -47.90
C GLU A 118 15.36 30.40 -47.46
N TYR A 119 15.03 30.53 -46.17
CA TYR A 119 13.74 30.15 -45.59
C TYR A 119 12.83 31.34 -45.28
N ARG A 120 13.30 32.59 -45.42
CA ARG A 120 12.51 33.82 -45.12
C ARG A 120 11.42 34.13 -46.14
N ARG A 121 11.44 33.47 -47.31
CA ARG A 121 10.53 33.75 -48.45
C ARG A 121 9.39 32.73 -48.59
N TYR A 122 9.30 31.77 -47.69
CA TYR A 122 8.19 30.83 -47.58
C TYR A 122 7.19 31.28 -46.52
#